data_AF-A0A1N6LBU0-F1
#
_entry.id   AF-A0A1N6LBU0-F1
#
_cell.length_a   1.000
_cell.length_b   1.000
_cell.length_c   1.000
_cell.angle_alpha   90.00
_cell.angle_beta   90.00
_cell.angle_gamma   90.00
#
_symmetry.space_group_name_H-M   'P 1'
#
loop_
_entity.id
_entity.type
_entity.pdbx_description
1 polymer ?
#
loop_
_entity_poly.entity_id
_entity_poly.type
_entity_poly.pdbx_seq_one_letter_code
_entity_poly.pdbx_strand_id
1 'polypeptide(L)'
;MRMTSSLIFTLLTLAASALFPGCGNNAVEFDKDAEHNPESLAQEFLFRYKALPDRASTRQKARIAAREKAEAAVPEAVDQTKSERGATTKKVAVPTLEGLLTETEERVAGVPGMSRTEAGRKVVELLAKETAITPDDLRLIRERLAR
;
A
#
# COMPACT_ATOMS: atom_id res chain seq x y z
N MET A 1 -3.78 30.99 66.06
CA MET A 1 -3.52 31.75 64.81
C MET A 1 -2.92 30.79 63.81
N ARG A 2 -3.57 30.60 62.66
CA ARG A 2 -3.23 29.58 61.66
C ARG A 2 -2.35 30.21 60.56
N MET A 3 -1.06 29.92 60.59
CA MET A 3 -0.18 29.84 59.42
C MET A 3 -0.07 28.33 59.16
N THR A 4 -0.29 27.77 57.97
CA THR A 4 0.41 28.05 56.71
C THR A 4 -0.46 27.56 55.56
N SER A 5 -0.71 28.43 54.60
CA SER A 5 -1.33 28.12 53.30
C SER A 5 -0.23 28.14 52.24
N SER A 6 -0.45 27.43 51.14
CA SER A 6 0.40 27.37 49.93
C SER A 6 1.71 26.61 50.05
N LEU A 7 1.72 25.32 49.70
CA LEU A 7 2.87 24.62 49.11
C LEU A 7 2.49 23.21 48.56
N ILE A 8 1.33 23.06 47.90
CA ILE A 8 0.91 21.74 47.35
C ILE A 8 0.55 21.79 45.84
N PHE A 9 0.56 22.96 45.20
CA PHE A 9 0.01 23.11 43.84
C PHE A 9 1.02 23.11 42.68
N THR A 10 2.28 22.71 42.90
CA THR A 10 3.32 22.74 41.86
C THR A 10 3.97 21.39 41.54
N LEU A 11 3.51 20.29 42.16
CA LEU A 11 4.04 18.93 41.89
C LEU A 11 3.11 18.05 41.04
N LEU A 12 1.91 18.52 40.70
CA LEU A 12 0.92 17.71 39.96
C LEU A 12 0.86 17.98 38.45
N THR A 13 1.74 18.83 37.90
CA THR A 13 1.78 19.13 36.46
C THR A 13 2.90 18.43 35.69
N LEU A 14 3.76 17.65 36.36
CA LEU A 14 4.83 16.88 35.70
C LEU A 14 4.48 15.39 35.47
N ALA A 15 3.26 14.96 35.83
CA ALA A 15 2.79 13.58 35.63
C ALA A 15 1.81 13.43 34.43
N ALA A 16 1.52 14.52 33.71
CA ALA A 16 0.56 14.50 32.59
C ALA A 16 1.20 14.22 31.21
N SER A 17 2.53 14.15 31.09
CA SER A 17 3.21 13.83 29.83
C SER A 17 3.35 12.32 29.55
N ALA A 18 3.04 11.46 30.53
CA ALA A 18 3.11 10.00 30.35
C ALA A 18 1.84 9.38 29.73
N LEU A 19 0.80 10.18 29.47
CA LEU A 19 -0.49 9.72 28.94
C LEU A 19 -0.72 10.06 27.47
N PHE A 20 0.27 10.66 26.81
CA PHE A 20 0.32 10.65 25.35
C PHE A 20 1.22 9.50 24.92
N PRO A 21 0.69 8.36 24.47
CA PRO A 21 1.49 7.48 23.63
C PRO A 21 1.85 8.31 22.40
N GLY A 22 3.07 8.84 22.40
CA GLY A 22 3.64 9.48 21.24
C GLY A 22 3.49 8.51 20.06
N CYS A 23 2.76 8.95 19.03
CA CYS A 23 2.89 8.40 17.70
C CYS A 23 4.38 8.41 17.34
N GLY A 24 5.00 7.24 17.28
CA GLY A 24 6.31 7.09 16.65
C GLY A 24 7.50 6.99 17.61
N ASN A 25 7.45 6.07 18.57
CA ASN A 25 8.70 5.62 19.21
C ASN A 25 8.79 4.12 19.47
N ASN A 26 8.15 3.31 18.62
CA ASN A 26 8.64 1.98 18.35
C ASN A 26 9.25 2.07 16.96
N ALA A 27 10.58 1.99 16.87
CA ALA A 27 11.21 1.55 15.64
C ALA A 27 10.70 0.13 15.41
N VAL A 28 9.58 0.01 14.71
CA VAL A 28 9.13 -1.25 14.15
C VAL A 28 10.25 -1.62 13.20
N GLU A 29 11.11 -2.57 13.59
CA GLU A 29 11.98 -3.23 12.64
C GLU A 29 11.05 -3.80 11.57
N PHE A 30 11.03 -3.12 10.42
CA PHE A 30 10.17 -3.50 9.33
C PHE A 30 10.77 -4.78 8.78
N ASP A 31 10.12 -5.89 9.09
CA ASP A 31 10.50 -7.19 8.57
C ASP A 31 10.34 -7.16 7.04
N LYS A 32 11.46 -7.02 6.33
CA LYS A 32 11.48 -6.97 4.88
C LYS A 32 11.08 -8.31 4.26
N ASP A 33 11.17 -9.40 5.01
CA ASP A 33 10.71 -10.70 4.55
C ASP A 33 9.17 -10.75 4.53
N ALA A 34 8.49 -9.95 5.39
CA ALA A 34 7.05 -9.77 5.31
C ALA A 34 6.59 -9.09 4.00
N GLU A 35 7.48 -8.31 3.38
CA GLU A 35 7.25 -7.64 2.08
C GLU A 35 7.23 -8.63 0.90
N HIS A 36 7.72 -9.86 1.09
CA HIS A 36 7.94 -10.85 0.03
C HIS A 36 7.35 -12.23 0.35
N ASN A 37 6.17 -12.27 0.96
CA ASN A 37 5.43 -13.51 1.21
C ASN A 37 4.12 -13.57 0.38
N PRO A 38 3.53 -14.77 0.20
CA PRO A 38 2.30 -14.93 -0.58
C PRO A 38 1.11 -14.12 -0.03
N GLU A 39 1.04 -13.93 1.29
CA GLU A 39 -0.01 -13.17 1.96
C GLU A 39 0.02 -11.68 1.59
N SER A 40 1.18 -11.04 1.66
CA SER A 40 1.35 -9.64 1.29
C SER A 40 1.14 -9.43 -0.21
N LEU A 41 1.60 -10.36 -1.05
CA LEU A 41 1.32 -10.33 -2.50
C LEU A 41 -0.18 -10.44 -2.81
N ALA A 42 -0.92 -11.33 -2.14
CA ALA A 42 -2.36 -11.46 -2.34
C ALA A 42 -3.12 -10.20 -1.87
N GLN A 43 -2.72 -9.61 -0.74
CA GLN A 43 -3.31 -8.37 -0.23
C GLN A 43 -3.07 -7.19 -1.17
N GLU A 44 -1.84 -7.03 -1.67
CA GLU A 44 -1.51 -5.99 -2.64
C GLU A 44 -2.27 -6.19 -3.96
N PHE A 45 -2.32 -7.43 -4.46
CA PHE A 45 -3.10 -7.77 -5.64
C PHE A 45 -4.56 -7.35 -5.47
N LEU A 46 -5.19 -7.75 -4.36
CA LEU A 46 -6.59 -7.45 -4.08
C LEU A 46 -6.83 -5.93 -3.99
N PHE A 47 -5.93 -5.20 -3.34
CA PHE A 47 -6.00 -3.74 -3.22
C PHE A 47 -5.97 -3.08 -4.60
N ARG A 48 -5.04 -3.50 -5.46
CA ARG A 48 -4.88 -2.95 -6.82
C ARG A 48 -5.99 -3.40 -7.75
N TYR A 49 -6.48 -4.62 -7.61
CA TYR A 49 -7.61 -5.17 -8.34
C TYR A 49 -8.89 -4.37 -8.09
N LYS A 50 -9.18 -4.02 -6.83
CA LYS A 50 -10.32 -3.16 -6.46
C LYS A 50 -10.17 -1.73 -6.99
N ALA A 51 -8.94 -1.31 -7.30
CA ALA A 51 -8.64 0.00 -7.87
C ALA A 51 -8.67 0.03 -9.41
N LEU A 52 -8.86 -1.11 -10.08
CA LEU A 52 -8.96 -1.14 -11.54
C LEU A 52 -10.15 -0.29 -12.04
N PRO A 53 -10.04 0.38 -13.20
CA PRO A 53 -11.05 1.35 -13.66
C PRO A 53 -12.47 0.78 -13.81
N ASP A 54 -12.59 -0.49 -14.16
CA ASP A 54 -13.84 -1.23 -14.28
C ASP A 54 -14.46 -1.60 -12.92
N ARG A 55 -13.65 -1.68 -11.86
CA ARG A 55 -14.04 -2.19 -10.52
C ARG A 55 -14.05 -1.14 -9.42
N ALA A 56 -13.39 0.00 -9.67
CA ALA A 56 -13.28 1.07 -8.71
C ALA A 56 -14.67 1.66 -8.37
N SER A 57 -14.92 1.85 -7.07
CA SER A 57 -16.11 2.57 -6.61
C SER A 57 -16.12 4.01 -7.13
N THR A 58 -17.28 4.65 -7.22
CA THR A 58 -17.42 6.06 -7.63
C THR A 58 -16.54 7.00 -6.81
N ARG A 59 -16.43 6.75 -5.49
CA ARG A 59 -15.53 7.50 -4.60
C ARG A 59 -14.06 7.33 -4.97
N GLN A 60 -13.66 6.11 -5.32
CA GLN A 60 -12.29 5.80 -5.70
C GLN A 60 -11.95 6.38 -7.07
N LYS A 61 -12.87 6.28 -8.04
CA LYS A 61 -12.78 6.96 -9.33
C LYS A 61 -12.62 8.47 -9.18
N ALA A 62 -13.40 9.08 -8.28
CA ALA A 62 -13.27 10.52 -7.98
C ALA A 62 -11.91 10.87 -7.36
N ARG A 63 -11.34 10.02 -6.50
CA ARG A 63 -9.99 10.23 -5.94
C ARG A 63 -8.89 10.07 -7.00
N ILE A 64 -9.02 9.09 -7.89
CA ILE A 64 -8.09 8.89 -9.02
C ILE A 64 -8.14 10.11 -9.94
N ALA A 65 -9.33 10.54 -10.36
CA ALA A 65 -9.51 11.72 -11.20
C ALA A 65 -9.03 13.02 -10.52
N ALA A 66 -9.23 13.16 -9.20
CA ALA A 66 -8.71 14.30 -8.45
C ALA A 66 -7.17 14.30 -8.40
N ARG A 67 -6.55 13.12 -8.27
CA ARG A 67 -5.09 12.97 -8.31
C ARG A 67 -4.54 13.29 -9.71
N GLU A 68 -5.15 12.78 -10.76
CA GLU A 68 -4.76 13.08 -12.15
C GLU A 68 -4.87 14.58 -12.45
N LYS A 69 -5.94 15.24 -11.96
CA LYS A 69 -6.09 16.70 -12.07
C LYS A 69 -5.03 17.47 -11.28
N ALA A 70 -4.65 16.98 -10.09
CA ALA A 70 -3.61 17.61 -9.29
C ALA A 70 -2.23 17.47 -9.94
N GLU A 71 -1.90 16.29 -10.49
CA GLU A 71 -0.66 16.04 -11.24
C GLU A 71 -0.61 16.89 -12.53
N ALA A 72 -1.74 17.09 -13.21
CA ALA A 72 -1.85 17.96 -14.39
C ALA A 72 -1.81 19.47 -14.07
N ALA A 73 -2.09 19.87 -12.82
CA ALA A 73 -2.15 21.27 -12.39
C ALA A 73 -0.82 21.77 -11.79
N VAL A 74 0.21 20.91 -11.66
CA VAL A 74 1.56 21.34 -11.28
C VAL A 74 2.16 22.11 -12.45
N PRO A 75 2.46 23.43 -12.33
CA PRO A 75 3.12 24.17 -13.39
C PRO A 75 4.52 23.59 -13.63
N GLU A 76 4.89 23.35 -14.89
CA GLU A 76 6.27 23.07 -15.32
C GLU A 76 7.19 24.28 -15.08
N ALA A 77 7.39 24.72 -13.85
CA ALA A 77 8.33 25.81 -13.56
C ALA A 77 8.67 25.90 -12.07
N VAL A 78 9.57 25.05 -11.59
CA VAL A 78 10.59 25.50 -10.64
C VAL A 78 11.90 24.81 -11.02
N ASP A 79 12.74 25.56 -11.73
CA ASP A 79 14.19 25.43 -11.86
C ASP A 79 14.80 24.03 -11.60
N GLN A 80 14.80 23.18 -12.62
CA GLN A 80 15.59 21.95 -12.61
C GLN A 80 16.89 22.18 -13.38
N THR A 81 17.98 22.24 -12.62
CA THR A 81 19.34 22.13 -13.12
C THR A 81 19.46 21.01 -14.16
N LYS A 82 20.05 21.41 -15.27
CA LYS A 82 20.22 20.71 -16.54
C LYS A 82 21.02 19.41 -16.40
N SER A 83 20.42 18.30 -15.99
CA SER A 83 21.03 16.95 -16.14
C SER A 83 20.09 15.73 -16.18
N GLU A 84 18.79 15.84 -15.92
CA GLU A 84 17.89 14.66 -15.90
C GLU A 84 16.78 14.69 -16.97
N ARG A 85 17.00 15.44 -18.05
CA ARG A 85 16.10 15.49 -19.22
C ARG A 85 16.26 14.22 -20.08
N GLY A 86 15.92 13.07 -19.50
CA GLY A 86 15.95 11.75 -20.12
C GLY A 86 14.95 10.75 -19.52
N ALA A 87 14.29 11.08 -18.42
CA ALA A 87 13.19 10.27 -17.90
C ALA A 87 11.88 10.68 -18.58
N THR A 88 11.70 10.15 -19.79
CA THR A 88 10.42 9.94 -20.48
C THR A 88 9.18 10.23 -19.62
N THR A 89 8.38 11.20 -20.04
CA THR A 89 6.94 11.29 -19.73
C THR A 89 6.25 10.04 -20.25
N LYS A 90 6.47 8.90 -19.58
CA LYS A 90 5.67 7.69 -19.81
C LYS A 90 4.28 8.06 -19.33
N LYS A 91 3.35 8.16 -20.28
CA LYS A 91 1.91 8.15 -19.97
C LYS A 91 1.70 7.01 -18.98
N VAL A 92 1.23 7.33 -17.77
CA VAL A 92 0.91 6.33 -16.76
C VAL A 92 -0.06 5.37 -17.44
N ALA A 93 0.39 4.15 -17.72
CA ALA A 93 -0.44 3.16 -18.38
C ALA A 93 -1.65 2.93 -17.47
N VAL A 94 -2.86 3.00 -18.05
CA VAL A 94 -4.07 2.71 -17.29
C VAL A 94 -3.92 1.30 -16.70
N PRO A 95 -4.03 1.14 -15.38
CA PRO A 95 -3.82 -0.16 -14.76
C PRO A 95 -4.87 -1.15 -15.29
N THR A 96 -4.40 -2.29 -15.79
CA THR A 96 -5.22 -3.39 -16.31
C THR A 96 -5.05 -4.64 -15.45
N LEU A 97 -6.04 -5.54 -15.49
CA LEU A 97 -5.94 -6.85 -14.85
C LEU A 97 -4.73 -7.64 -15.38
N GLU A 98 -4.48 -7.59 -16.68
CA GLU A 98 -3.33 -8.27 -17.31
C GLU A 98 -1.99 -7.72 -16.80
N GLY A 99 -1.85 -6.40 -16.70
CA GLY A 99 -0.64 -5.78 -16.15
C GLY A 99 -0.42 -6.17 -14.69
N LEU A 100 -1.48 -6.19 -13.89
CA LEU A 100 -1.42 -6.63 -12.49
C LEU A 100 -1.03 -8.11 -12.36
N LEU A 101 -1.56 -8.97 -13.24
CA LEU A 101 -1.20 -10.39 -13.29
C LEU A 101 0.28 -10.59 -13.64
N THR A 102 0.78 -9.89 -14.66
CA THR A 102 2.19 -9.98 -15.08
C THR A 102 3.14 -9.55 -13.96
N GLU A 103 2.85 -8.44 -13.28
CA GLU A 103 3.67 -7.99 -12.14
C GLU A 103 3.64 -8.99 -10.98
N THR A 104 2.48 -9.57 -10.71
CA THR A 104 2.34 -10.57 -9.65
C THR A 104 3.08 -11.87 -10.01
N GLU A 105 3.04 -12.28 -11.27
CA GLU A 105 3.80 -13.43 -11.80
C GLU A 105 5.31 -13.28 -11.61
N GLU A 106 5.84 -12.08 -11.81
CA GLU A 106 7.26 -11.76 -11.60
C GLU A 106 7.59 -11.82 -10.11
N ARG A 107 6.72 -11.29 -9.25
CA ARG A 107 6.97 -11.21 -7.81
C ARG A 107 6.83 -12.55 -7.08
N VAL A 108 5.93 -13.44 -7.52
CA VAL A 108 5.84 -14.79 -6.93
C VAL A 108 7.13 -15.62 -7.16
N ALA A 109 7.93 -15.29 -8.17
CA ALA A 109 9.23 -15.93 -8.39
C ALA A 109 10.30 -15.47 -7.39
N GLY A 110 10.08 -14.34 -6.72
CA GLY A 110 11.00 -13.76 -5.73
C GLY A 110 10.69 -14.16 -4.28
N VAL A 111 9.69 -15.00 -4.03
CA VAL A 111 9.29 -15.40 -2.67
C VAL A 111 10.37 -16.33 -2.06
N PRO A 112 11.02 -15.94 -0.95
CA PRO A 112 12.06 -16.76 -0.33
C PRO A 112 11.52 -18.11 0.15
N GLY A 113 12.29 -19.18 -0.08
CA GLY A 113 11.98 -20.51 0.46
C GLY A 113 10.80 -21.24 -0.21
N MET A 114 10.23 -20.70 -1.31
CA MET A 114 9.17 -21.36 -2.07
C MET A 114 9.50 -21.40 -3.56
N SER A 115 8.98 -22.42 -4.26
CA SER A 115 8.99 -22.40 -5.73
C SER A 115 7.97 -21.39 -6.25
N ARG A 116 8.20 -20.86 -7.47
CA ARG A 116 7.25 -19.97 -8.15
C ARG A 116 5.83 -20.54 -8.17
N THR A 117 5.69 -21.81 -8.54
CA THR A 117 4.40 -22.51 -8.60
C THR A 117 3.77 -22.65 -7.21
N GLU A 118 4.55 -22.92 -6.16
CA GLU A 118 4.03 -22.99 -4.80
C GLU A 118 3.55 -21.62 -4.28
N ALA A 119 4.36 -20.58 -4.45
CA ALA A 119 4.00 -19.21 -4.07
C ALA A 119 2.75 -18.76 -4.83
N GLY A 120 2.70 -19.00 -6.15
CA GLY A 120 1.54 -18.68 -6.98
C GLY A 120 0.27 -19.42 -6.55
N ARG A 121 0.36 -20.72 -6.20
CA ARG A 121 -0.79 -21.48 -5.64
C ARG A 121 -1.29 -20.86 -4.33
N LYS A 122 -0.40 -20.50 -3.40
CA LYS A 122 -0.79 -19.86 -2.13
C LYS A 122 -1.49 -18.51 -2.37
N VAL A 123 -0.98 -17.70 -3.29
CA VAL A 123 -1.67 -16.45 -3.69
C VAL A 123 -3.07 -16.74 -4.22
N VAL A 124 -3.23 -17.72 -5.12
CA VAL A 124 -4.54 -18.11 -5.66
C VAL A 124 -5.49 -18.60 -4.56
N GLU A 125 -5.01 -19.39 -3.61
CA GLU A 125 -5.81 -19.89 -2.48
C GLU A 125 -6.31 -18.77 -1.56
N LEU A 126 -5.48 -17.75 -1.35
CA LEU A 126 -5.86 -16.56 -0.59
C LEU A 126 -6.90 -15.73 -1.35
N LEU A 127 -6.66 -15.46 -2.64
CA LEU A 127 -7.57 -14.70 -3.49
C LEU A 127 -8.92 -15.42 -3.71
N ALA A 128 -8.95 -16.76 -3.71
CA ALA A 128 -10.19 -17.54 -3.84
C ALA A 128 -11.17 -17.34 -2.67
N LYS A 129 -10.70 -16.83 -1.52
CA LYS A 129 -11.54 -16.51 -0.36
C LYS A 129 -12.17 -15.12 -0.46
N GLU A 130 -11.74 -14.31 -1.42
CA GLU A 130 -12.14 -12.92 -1.55
C GLU A 130 -13.38 -12.78 -2.43
N THR A 131 -14.48 -12.30 -1.84
CA THR A 131 -15.75 -12.09 -2.55
C THR A 131 -15.70 -10.98 -3.59
N ALA A 132 -14.67 -10.14 -3.56
CA ALA A 132 -14.48 -9.07 -4.52
C ALA A 132 -14.05 -9.59 -5.91
N ILE A 133 -13.50 -10.81 -5.99
CA ILE A 133 -12.97 -11.37 -7.23
C ILE A 133 -14.06 -12.17 -7.94
N THR A 134 -14.31 -11.83 -9.21
CA THR A 134 -15.33 -12.54 -9.99
C THR A 134 -14.86 -13.97 -10.33
N PRO A 135 -15.78 -14.92 -10.57
CA PRO A 135 -15.42 -16.28 -10.97
C PRO A 135 -14.56 -16.33 -12.24
N ASP A 136 -14.84 -15.46 -13.21
CA ASP A 136 -14.09 -15.40 -14.47
C ASP A 136 -12.65 -14.90 -14.26
N ASP A 137 -12.47 -13.87 -13.44
CA ASP A 137 -11.12 -13.39 -13.12
C ASP A 137 -10.34 -14.38 -12.27
N LEU A 138 -11.01 -15.04 -11.31
CA LEU A 138 -10.37 -16.06 -10.48
C LEU A 138 -9.85 -17.22 -11.34
N ARG A 139 -10.58 -17.60 -12.39
CA ARG A 139 -10.09 -18.57 -13.39
C ARG A 139 -8.83 -18.06 -14.08
N LEU A 140 -8.83 -16.82 -14.58
CA LEU A 140 -7.66 -16.23 -15.24
C LEU A 140 -6.45 -16.15 -14.29
N ILE A 141 -6.67 -15.73 -13.04
CA ILE A 141 -5.64 -15.65 -12.00
C ILE A 141 -5.04 -17.05 -11.75
N ARG A 142 -5.89 -18.09 -11.62
CA ARG A 142 -5.43 -19.47 -11.44
C ARG A 142 -4.64 -19.97 -12.65
N GLU A 143 -5.14 -19.72 -13.86
CA GLU A 143 -4.45 -20.13 -15.08
C GLU A 143 -3.09 -19.48 -15.25
N ARG A 144 -2.87 -18.29 -14.69
CA ARG A 144 -1.62 -17.53 -14.81
C ARG A 144 -0.64 -17.87 -13.67
N LEU A 145 -1.10 -17.85 -12.43
CA LEU A 145 -0.24 -17.97 -11.24
C LEU A 145 0.02 -19.40 -10.79
N ALA A 146 -0.88 -20.36 -11.05
CA ALA A 146 -0.74 -21.74 -10.58
C ALA A 146 -0.15 -22.71 -11.61
N ARG A 147 0.62 -22.19 -12.58
CA ARG A 147 1.35 -23.00 -13.59
C ARG A 147 2.59 -23.66 -13.03
#